data_AF-A0A942NVJ8-F1
#
_entry.id   AF-A0A942NVJ8-F1
#
_cell.length_a   1.000
_cell.length_b   1.000
_cell.length_c   1.000
_cell.angle_alpha   90.00
_cell.angle_beta   90.00
_cell.angle_gamma   90.00
#
_symmetry.space_group_name_H-M   'P 1'
#
loop_
_entity.id
_entity.type
_entity.pdbx_description
1 polymer ?
#
loop_
_entity_poly.entity_id
_entity_poly.type
_entity_poly.pdbx_seq_one_letter_code
_entity_poly.pdbx_strand_id
1 'polypeptide(L)'
;MTQSTRIDVFNKLVNNKFDIYNSLFLNLPYSKESNIGLLISGYKALMEEEPVSRESIKIREKIVLPLLVIQQYALQKIGDEDTRKDTYEKIVIRSLYGNINASRNSV
;
A
#
# COMPACT_ATOMS: atom_id res chain seq x y z
N MET A 1 23.56 18.96 11.66
CA MET A 1 23.38 17.75 10.82
C MET A 1 22.26 18.06 9.83
N THR A 2 22.60 18.22 8.56
CA THR A 2 21.69 18.74 7.51
C THR A 2 20.72 17.67 7.03
N GLN A 3 19.48 18.06 6.72
CA GLN A 3 18.38 17.17 6.30
C GLN A 3 18.72 16.24 5.12
N SER A 4 19.71 16.61 4.28
CA SER A 4 20.27 15.82 3.17
C SER A 4 20.76 14.44 3.62
N THR A 5 21.53 14.35 4.71
CA THR A 5 22.16 13.08 5.10
C THR A 5 21.15 12.03 5.59
N ARG A 6 20.01 12.46 6.14
CA ARG A 6 18.92 11.54 6.54
C ARG A 6 18.19 10.95 5.34
N ILE A 7 17.97 11.75 4.30
CA ILE A 7 17.35 11.28 3.04
C ILE A 7 18.28 10.28 2.35
N ASP A 8 19.59 10.55 2.33
CA ASP A 8 20.58 9.68 1.70
C ASP A 8 20.68 8.32 2.41
N VAL A 9 20.66 8.33 3.75
CA VAL A 9 20.62 7.10 4.56
C VAL A 9 19.32 6.33 4.32
N PHE A 10 18.17 7.02 4.29
CA PHE A 10 16.89 6.37 4.01
C PHE A 10 16.88 5.71 2.64
N ASN A 11 17.26 6.43 1.59
CA ASN A 11 17.30 5.91 0.22
C ASN A 11 18.24 4.71 0.11
N LYS A 12 19.41 4.77 0.74
CA LYS A 12 20.35 3.63 0.79
C LYS A 12 19.73 2.40 1.46
N LEU A 13 19.03 2.58 2.58
CA LEU A 13 18.37 1.47 3.28
C LEU A 13 17.24 0.84 2.47
N VAL A 14 16.41 1.68 1.83
CA VAL A 14 15.30 1.22 0.98
C VAL A 14 15.83 0.46 -0.22
N ASN A 15 16.79 1.02 -0.95
CA ASN A 15 17.36 0.38 -2.15
C ASN A 15 18.06 -0.92 -1.81
N ASN A 16 18.89 -0.96 -0.76
CA ASN A 16 19.56 -2.20 -0.34
C ASN A 16 18.54 -3.29 -0.01
N LYS A 17 17.45 -2.95 0.71
CA LYS A 17 16.41 -3.92 1.06
C LYS A 17 15.69 -4.42 -0.19
N PHE A 18 15.34 -3.51 -1.11
CA PHE A 18 14.72 -3.84 -2.39
C PHE A 18 15.61 -4.77 -3.23
N ASP A 19 16.89 -4.44 -3.36
CA ASP A 19 17.87 -5.23 -4.12
C ASP A 19 18.09 -6.62 -3.51
N ILE A 20 18.12 -6.74 -2.17
CA ILE A 20 18.20 -8.04 -1.49
C ILE A 20 16.96 -8.89 -1.79
N TYR A 21 15.75 -8.35 -1.68
CA TYR A 21 14.54 -9.11 -2.03
C TYR A 21 14.52 -9.49 -3.50
N ASN A 22 14.80 -8.55 -4.40
CA ASN A 22 14.83 -8.85 -5.82
C ASN A 22 15.88 -9.89 -6.15
N SER A 23 17.09 -9.83 -5.59
CA SER A 23 18.11 -10.87 -5.81
C SER A 23 17.68 -12.24 -5.28
N LEU A 24 16.99 -12.32 -4.13
CA LEU A 24 16.42 -13.57 -3.63
C LEU A 24 15.41 -14.17 -4.62
N PHE A 25 14.51 -13.34 -5.18
CA PHE A 25 13.48 -13.82 -6.10
C PHE A 25 13.97 -14.03 -7.54
N LEU A 26 14.90 -13.21 -8.03
CA LEU A 26 15.45 -13.28 -9.39
C LEU A 26 16.42 -14.46 -9.59
N ASN A 27 17.05 -14.96 -8.52
CA ASN A 27 17.89 -16.15 -8.57
C ASN A 27 17.09 -17.46 -8.51
N LEU A 28 15.78 -17.40 -8.24
CA LEU A 28 14.92 -18.57 -8.36
C LEU A 28 14.70 -18.90 -9.84
N PRO A 29 14.54 -20.18 -10.21
CA PRO A 29 14.26 -20.61 -11.59
C PRO A 29 12.83 -20.25 -12.05
N TYR A 30 12.20 -19.25 -11.42
CA TYR A 30 10.82 -18.82 -11.61
C TYR A 30 10.74 -17.40 -12.17
N SER A 31 11.77 -16.94 -12.89
CA SER A 31 11.84 -15.58 -13.47
C SER A 31 10.71 -15.23 -14.46
N LYS A 32 9.94 -16.23 -14.89
CA LYS A 32 8.75 -16.08 -15.74
C LYS A 32 7.42 -16.13 -14.98
N GLU A 33 7.44 -16.45 -13.69
CA GLU A 33 6.25 -16.60 -12.86
C GLU A 33 5.97 -15.33 -12.06
N SER A 34 4.75 -14.82 -12.13
CA SER A 34 4.35 -13.61 -11.40
C SER A 34 3.92 -13.88 -9.95
N ASN A 35 3.60 -15.14 -9.60
CA ASN A 35 2.98 -15.51 -8.32
C ASN A 35 3.89 -16.39 -7.45
N ILE A 36 5.18 -16.06 -7.39
CA ILE A 36 6.19 -16.88 -6.68
C ILE A 36 5.83 -17.13 -5.21
N GLY A 37 5.20 -16.16 -4.53
CA GLY A 37 4.77 -16.34 -3.14
C GLY A 37 3.77 -17.49 -2.94
N LEU A 38 2.83 -17.65 -3.88
CA LEU A 38 1.87 -18.76 -3.86
C LEU A 38 2.54 -20.07 -4.27
N LEU A 39 3.42 -20.01 -5.28
CA LEU A 39 4.19 -21.17 -5.75
C LEU A 39 5.04 -21.80 -4.64
N ILE A 40 5.78 -20.98 -3.87
CA ILE A 40 6.64 -21.46 -2.77
C ILE A 40 5.80 -22.04 -1.62
N SER A 41 4.67 -21.41 -1.31
CA SER A 41 3.78 -21.87 -0.22
C SER A 41 2.90 -23.05 -0.60
N GLY A 42 2.76 -23.35 -1.90
CA GLY A 42 1.88 -24.40 -2.41
C GLY A 42 0.39 -24.02 -2.42
N TYR A 43 0.04 -22.79 -2.05
CA TYR A 43 -1.34 -22.33 -2.02
C TYR A 43 -1.83 -21.88 -3.39
N LYS A 44 -3.14 -21.99 -3.61
CA LYS A 44 -3.83 -21.51 -4.80
C LYS A 44 -4.34 -20.07 -4.61
N ALA A 45 -4.48 -19.62 -3.37
CA ALA A 45 -4.91 -18.27 -3.04
C ALA A 45 -4.20 -17.71 -1.80
N LEU A 46 -4.11 -16.37 -1.73
CA LEU A 46 -3.65 -15.71 -0.52
C LEU A 46 -4.59 -16.03 0.65
N MET A 47 -4.00 -16.29 1.82
CA MET A 47 -4.73 -16.62 3.05
C MET A 47 -5.65 -17.85 2.88
N GLU A 48 -5.18 -18.88 2.18
CA GLU A 48 -5.95 -20.11 1.94
C GLU A 48 -6.43 -20.77 3.24
N GLU A 49 -5.55 -20.87 4.22
CA GLU A 49 -5.82 -21.44 5.56
C GLU A 49 -6.66 -20.53 6.48
N GLU A 50 -6.84 -19.27 6.10
CA GLU A 50 -7.50 -18.24 6.94
C GLU A 50 -8.71 -17.62 6.22
N PRO A 51 -9.71 -18.43 5.81
CA PRO A 51 -10.79 -17.99 4.93
C PRO A 51 -11.67 -16.91 5.57
N VAL A 52 -11.89 -16.97 6.89
CA VAL A 52 -12.69 -15.96 7.63
C VAL A 52 -11.98 -14.60 7.62
N SER A 53 -10.67 -14.60 7.91
CA SER A 53 -9.85 -13.40 7.88
C SER A 53 -9.75 -12.81 6.47
N ARG A 54 -9.66 -13.67 5.45
CA ARG A 54 -9.69 -13.27 4.03
C ARG A 54 -11.00 -12.59 3.65
N GLU A 55 -12.14 -13.16 4.01
CA GLU A 55 -13.44 -12.53 3.72
C GLU A 55 -13.63 -11.21 4.50
N SER A 56 -13.15 -11.16 5.74
CA SER A 56 -13.12 -9.91 6.52
C SER A 56 -12.28 -8.81 5.82
N ILE A 57 -11.14 -9.15 5.22
CA ILE A 57 -10.35 -8.22 4.40
C ILE A 57 -11.14 -7.76 3.18
N LYS A 58 -11.71 -8.69 2.40
CA LYS A 58 -12.50 -8.34 1.20
C LYS A 58 -13.66 -7.39 1.51
N ILE A 59 -14.34 -7.58 2.65
CA ILE A 59 -15.41 -6.68 3.08
C ILE A 59 -14.85 -5.29 3.40
N ARG A 60 -13.70 -5.21 4.08
CA ARG A 60 -13.03 -3.93 4.39
C ARG A 60 -12.53 -3.24 3.12
N GLU A 61 -12.05 -3.97 2.13
CA GLU A 61 -11.63 -3.41 0.84
C GLU A 61 -12.76 -2.70 0.10
N LYS A 62 -14.00 -3.20 0.21
CA LYS A 62 -15.18 -2.50 -0.33
C LYS A 62 -15.42 -1.13 0.30
N ILE A 63 -14.86 -0.86 1.48
CA ILE A 63 -14.89 0.44 2.16
C ILE A 63 -13.65 1.26 1.81
N VAL A 64 -12.46 0.64 1.79
CA VAL A 64 -11.19 1.32 1.52
C VAL A 64 -11.12 1.87 0.08
N LEU A 65 -11.49 1.08 -0.91
CA LEU A 65 -11.39 1.48 -2.32
C LEU A 65 -12.14 2.80 -2.65
N PRO A 66 -13.43 2.98 -2.28
CA PRO A 66 -14.10 4.26 -2.53
C PRO A 66 -13.51 5.41 -1.70
N LEU A 67 -13.04 5.16 -0.48
CA LEU A 67 -12.36 6.18 0.32
C LEU A 67 -11.06 6.65 -0.32
N LEU A 68 -10.29 5.75 -0.93
CA LEU A 68 -9.08 6.09 -1.70
C LEU A 68 -9.42 6.93 -2.93
N VAL A 69 -10.49 6.60 -3.66
CA VAL A 69 -10.94 7.40 -4.81
C VAL A 69 -11.37 8.81 -4.39
N ILE A 70 -12.16 8.91 -3.31
CA ILE A 70 -12.58 10.21 -2.74
C ILE A 70 -11.37 11.02 -2.29
N GLN A 71 -10.43 10.38 -1.60
CA GLN A 71 -9.19 11.02 -1.15
C GLN A 71 -8.35 11.51 -2.33
N GLN A 72 -8.19 10.68 -3.36
CA GLN A 72 -7.41 11.03 -4.55
C GLN A 72 -8.03 12.21 -5.30
N TYR A 73 -9.35 12.23 -5.46
CA TYR A 73 -10.06 13.34 -6.06
C TYR A 73 -9.86 14.64 -5.26
N ALA A 74 -9.96 14.58 -3.93
CA ALA A 74 -9.73 15.73 -3.07
C ALA A 74 -8.28 16.25 -3.17
N LEU A 75 -7.29 15.35 -3.20
CA LEU A 75 -5.88 15.70 -3.40
C LEU A 75 -5.64 16.37 -4.76
N GLN A 76 -6.26 15.88 -5.83
CA GLN A 76 -6.19 16.50 -7.15
C GLN A 76 -6.74 17.93 -7.10
N LYS A 77 -7.90 18.15 -6.46
CA LYS A 77 -8.48 19.51 -6.34
C LYS A 77 -7.67 20.47 -5.48
N ILE A 78 -6.93 19.96 -4.50
CA ILE A 78 -5.95 20.77 -3.75
C ILE A 78 -4.78 21.16 -4.67
N GLY A 79 -4.29 20.23 -5.50
CA GLY A 79 -3.23 20.49 -6.48
C GLY A 79 -3.63 21.44 -7.61
N ASP A 80 -4.90 21.43 -8.02
CA ASP A 80 -5.50 22.35 -9.01
C ASP A 80 -5.79 23.76 -8.42
N GLU A 81 -5.42 24.01 -7.16
CA GLU A 81 -5.67 25.28 -6.45
C GLU A 81 -7.17 25.70 -6.40
N ASP A 82 -8.08 24.73 -6.28
CA ASP A 82 -9.52 25.03 -6.20
C ASP A 82 -9.86 25.91 -4.97
N THR A 83 -10.76 26.86 -5.18
CA THR A 83 -11.31 27.78 -4.16
C THR A 83 -11.78 27.12 -2.86
N ARG A 84 -12.16 25.83 -2.91
CA ARG A 84 -12.67 25.05 -1.76
C ARG A 84 -11.60 24.22 -1.06
N LYS A 85 -10.32 24.62 -1.12
CA LYS A 85 -9.19 23.90 -0.54
C LYS A 85 -9.43 23.37 0.89
N ASP A 86 -9.91 24.20 1.82
CA ASP A 86 -10.20 23.79 3.21
C ASP A 86 -11.24 22.64 3.29
N THR A 87 -12.22 22.62 2.38
CA THR A 87 -13.20 21.53 2.30
C THR A 87 -12.54 20.23 1.83
N TYR A 88 -11.66 20.31 0.83
CA TYR A 88 -10.92 19.14 0.33
C TYR A 88 -9.94 18.60 1.36
N GLU A 89 -9.25 19.46 2.11
CA GLU A 89 -8.38 19.04 3.22
C GLU A 89 -9.16 18.26 4.29
N LYS A 90 -10.36 18.73 4.65
CA LYS A 90 -11.25 17.99 5.56
C LYS A 90 -11.68 16.64 5.00
N ILE A 91 -11.91 16.54 3.69
CA ILE A 91 -12.22 15.26 3.03
C ILE A 91 -11.02 14.31 3.12
N VAL A 92 -9.81 14.77 2.79
CA VAL A 92 -8.58 13.97 2.88
C VAL A 92 -8.36 13.44 4.29
N ILE A 93 -8.54 14.27 5.32
CA ILE A 93 -8.37 13.85 6.72
C ILE A 93 -9.43 12.79 7.09
N ARG A 94 -10.70 13.00 6.72
CA ARG A 94 -11.79 12.06 7.03
C ARG A 94 -11.62 10.72 6.31
N SER A 95 -11.22 10.72 5.04
CA SER A 95 -10.94 9.49 4.30
C SER A 95 -9.73 8.76 4.87
N LEU A 96 -8.70 9.49 5.30
CA LEU A 96 -7.52 8.92 5.94
C LEU A 96 -7.88 8.18 7.23
N TYR A 97 -8.71 8.76 8.10
CA TYR A 97 -9.21 8.05 9.29
C TYR A 97 -9.99 6.79 8.95
N GLY A 98 -10.87 6.86 7.94
CA GLY A 98 -11.61 5.69 7.46
C GLY A 98 -10.70 4.58 6.95
N ASN A 99 -9.69 4.95 6.15
CA ASN A 99 -8.70 4.02 5.61
C ASN A 99 -7.86 3.37 6.70
N ILE A 100 -7.33 4.15 7.66
CA ILE A 100 -6.53 3.62 8.79
C ILE A 100 -7.35 2.64 9.63
N ASN A 101 -8.60 2.99 9.96
CA ASN A 101 -9.47 2.15 10.78
C ASN A 101 -9.83 0.85 10.03
N ALA A 102 -10.05 0.93 8.72
CA ALA A 102 -10.34 -0.22 7.90
C ALA A 102 -9.09 -1.07 7.58
N SER A 103 -7.88 -0.50 7.51
CA SER A 103 -6.65 -1.25 7.24
C SER A 103 -6.06 -1.91 8.49
N ARG A 104 -6.35 -1.38 9.70
CA ARG A 104 -5.83 -1.87 10.99
C ARG A 104 -4.28 -1.94 10.98
N ASN A 105 -3.72 -3.15 11.18
CA ASN A 105 -2.27 -3.38 11.28
C ASN A 105 -1.57 -3.54 9.92
N SER A 106 -2.30 -3.30 8.81
CA SER A 106 -1.88 -3.30 7.39
C SER A 106 -1.36 -4.67 6.89
N VAL A 107 -2.00 -5.37 5.94
CA VAL A 107 -2.10 -5.12 4.48
C VAL A 107 -0.92 -4.36 3.89
#